data_AF-S2E608-F1
#
_entry.id   AF-S2E608-F1
#
_cell.length_a   1.000
_cell.length_b   1.000
_cell.length_c   1.000
_cell.angle_alpha   90.00
_cell.angle_beta   90.00
_cell.angle_gamma   90.00
#
_symmetry.space_group_name_H-M   'P 1'
#
loop_
_entity.id
_entity.type
_entity.pdbx_description
1 polymer ?
#
loop_
_entity_poly.entity_id
_entity_poly.type
_entity_poly.pdbx_seq_one_letter_code
_entity_poly.pdbx_strand_id
1 'polypeptide(L)'
;MKLNKFPLLFFFLLSLSVLGQDYLFPVKPGQRALLAGNFSEIRPNHFHSGIDVKIGGVDGEPILSITDGYVYRMKVSSYGYGNVLYIRHNDGQSSVYAHLRNFSPKIMDFMRDKMYAEKKNDLEVFFGTTGTARGKGRNHR
;
A
#
# COMPACT_ATOMS: atom_id res chain seq x y z
N MET A 1 21.90 25.36 51.25
CA MET A 1 20.82 25.33 50.24
C MET A 1 20.49 23.88 49.89
N LYS A 2 19.28 23.41 50.17
CA LYS A 2 18.83 22.06 49.75
C LYS A 2 18.42 22.16 48.28
N LEU A 3 19.14 21.48 47.39
CA LEU A 3 18.84 21.43 45.98
C LEU A 3 17.60 20.53 45.78
N ASN A 4 16.49 21.11 45.32
CA ASN A 4 15.28 20.34 45.01
C ASN A 4 15.58 19.41 43.83
N LYS A 5 15.58 18.10 44.06
CA LYS A 5 15.83 17.07 43.01
C LYS A 5 14.65 16.87 42.05
N PHE A 6 13.52 17.52 42.30
CA PHE A 6 12.29 17.44 41.50
C PHE A 6 12.42 17.85 40.02
N PRO A 7 13.20 18.88 39.62
CA PRO A 7 13.35 19.23 38.20
C PRO A 7 14.20 18.20 37.43
N LEU A 8 15.08 17.46 38.12
CA LEU A 8 15.93 16.44 37.49
C LEU A 8 15.10 15.22 37.04
N LEU A 9 14.05 14.87 37.80
CA LEU A 9 13.14 13.78 37.46
C LEU A 9 12.24 14.15 36.26
N PHE A 10 11.85 15.42 36.15
CA PHE A 10 11.04 15.93 35.04
C PHE A 10 11.80 15.92 33.71
N PHE A 11 13.10 16.23 33.72
CA PHE A 11 13.96 16.16 32.53
C PHE A 11 14.26 14.72 32.08
N PHE A 12 14.32 13.76 33.00
CA PHE A 12 14.55 12.34 32.69
C PHE A 12 13.31 11.65 32.07
N LEU A 13 12.10 12.15 32.34
CA LEU A 13 10.85 11.65 31.77
C LEU A 13 10.56 12.21 30.36
N LEU A 14 11.30 13.22 29.90
CA LEU A 14 11.09 13.87 28.59
C LEU A 14 11.92 13.24 27.45
N SER A 15 12.54 12.08 27.67
CA SER A 15 13.23 11.32 26.63
C SER A 15 12.43 10.10 26.15
N LEU A 16 11.10 10.23 26.02
CA LEU A 16 10.35 9.30 25.18
C LEU A 16 10.77 9.57 23.73
N SER A 17 11.62 8.71 23.20
CA SER A 17 11.89 8.65 21.77
C SER A 17 10.56 8.46 21.04
N VAL A 18 10.13 9.47 20.29
CA VAL A 18 9.04 9.32 19.35
C VAL A 18 9.53 8.34 18.29
N LEU A 19 9.17 7.07 18.41
CA LEU A 19 9.37 6.09 17.35
C LEU A 19 8.41 6.45 16.23
N GLY A 20 8.94 7.01 15.14
CA GLY A 20 8.18 7.21 13.90
C GLY A 20 7.87 5.87 13.23
N GLN A 21 6.89 5.85 12.31
CA GLN A 21 6.71 4.69 11.44
C GLN A 21 7.95 4.50 10.57
N ASP A 22 8.59 3.33 10.69
CA ASP A 22 9.71 2.95 9.83
C ASP A 22 9.18 2.26 8.58
N TYR A 23 8.90 3.05 7.54
CA TYR A 23 8.42 2.56 6.26
C TYR A 23 9.52 2.52 5.23
N LEU A 24 9.60 1.38 4.54
CA LEU A 24 10.41 1.22 3.35
C LEU A 24 9.81 2.05 2.22
N PHE A 25 10.64 2.84 1.52
CA PHE A 25 10.21 3.45 0.28
C PHE A 25 10.05 2.35 -0.81
N PRO A 26 8.87 2.23 -1.45
CA PRO A 26 8.51 1.01 -2.18
C PRO A 26 9.19 0.84 -3.54
N VAL A 27 9.86 1.89 -4.05
CA VAL A 27 10.51 1.91 -5.37
C VAL A 27 11.99 2.27 -5.18
N LYS A 28 12.90 1.35 -5.52
CA LYS A 28 14.37 1.56 -5.38
C LYS A 28 14.75 2.11 -3.99
N PRO A 29 14.48 1.35 -2.91
CA PRO A 29 14.75 1.81 -1.55
C PRO A 29 16.22 2.24 -1.37
N GLY A 30 16.43 3.32 -0.62
CA GLY A 30 17.75 3.92 -0.42
C GLY A 30 18.23 4.82 -1.58
N GLN A 31 17.49 4.92 -2.68
CA GLN A 31 17.76 5.86 -3.76
C GLN A 31 16.82 7.07 -3.70
N ARG A 32 17.22 8.17 -4.35
CA ARG A 32 16.38 9.36 -4.45
C ARG A 32 15.15 9.08 -5.32
N ALA A 33 13.97 9.16 -4.72
CA ALA A 33 12.71 9.09 -5.42
C ALA A 33 12.48 10.31 -6.33
N LEU A 34 11.91 10.07 -7.50
CA LEU A 34 11.44 11.12 -8.41
C LEU A 34 9.94 10.94 -8.60
N LEU A 35 9.17 12.03 -8.50
CA LEU A 35 7.72 11.99 -8.64
C LEU A 35 7.30 12.45 -10.05
N ALA A 36 6.23 11.85 -10.56
CA ALA A 36 5.51 12.27 -11.76
C ALA A 36 4.19 12.97 -11.42
N GLY A 37 3.69 12.80 -10.19
CA GLY A 37 2.44 13.35 -9.73
C GLY A 37 2.39 13.39 -8.20
N ASN A 38 1.75 14.42 -7.65
CA ASN A 38 1.69 14.66 -6.21
C ASN A 38 0.33 14.31 -5.62
N PHE A 39 0.30 14.14 -4.29
CA PHE A 39 -0.94 13.99 -3.55
C PHE A 39 -1.79 15.25 -3.65
N SER A 40 -3.10 15.08 -3.82
CA SER A 40 -4.09 16.13 -4.03
C SER A 40 -3.84 17.04 -5.23
N GLU A 41 -3.04 16.59 -6.21
CA GLU A 41 -2.93 17.28 -7.50
C GLU A 41 -4.28 17.29 -8.22
N ILE A 42 -4.70 18.44 -8.76
CA ILE A 42 -5.95 18.57 -9.52
C ILE A 42 -5.81 17.84 -10.86
N ARG A 43 -6.69 16.88 -11.12
CA ARG A 43 -6.88 16.23 -12.42
C ARG A 43 -8.24 16.67 -12.98
N PRO A 44 -8.50 16.53 -14.30
CA PRO A 44 -9.73 17.03 -14.92
C PRO A 44 -11.05 16.57 -14.26
N ASN A 45 -11.04 15.41 -13.60
CA ASN A 45 -12.23 14.78 -13.04
C ASN A 45 -12.12 14.40 -11.55
N HIS A 46 -10.99 14.64 -10.87
CA HIS A 46 -10.81 14.32 -9.44
C HIS A 46 -9.51 14.92 -8.86
N PHE A 47 -9.33 14.84 -7.53
CA PHE A 47 -8.04 15.04 -6.88
C PHE A 47 -7.24 13.73 -6.85
N HIS A 48 -5.96 13.81 -7.15
CA HIS A 48 -5.07 12.65 -7.11
C HIS A 48 -4.89 12.13 -5.67
N SER A 49 -5.35 10.92 -5.38
CA SER A 49 -5.38 10.36 -4.02
C SER A 49 -4.07 9.68 -3.57
N GLY A 50 -2.97 9.88 -4.31
CA GLY A 50 -1.68 9.24 -4.05
C GLY A 50 -0.51 10.04 -4.60
N ILE A 51 0.64 9.39 -4.71
CA ILE A 51 1.82 9.94 -5.38
C ILE A 51 2.20 9.00 -6.54
N ASP A 52 2.62 9.58 -7.66
CA ASP A 52 3.11 8.81 -8.79
C ASP A 52 4.64 8.81 -8.76
N VAL A 53 5.25 7.64 -8.60
CA VAL A 53 6.71 7.50 -8.51
C VAL A 53 7.29 7.05 -9.84
N LYS A 54 8.30 7.77 -10.35
CA LYS A 54 9.01 7.43 -11.58
C LYS A 54 9.95 6.25 -11.34
N ILE A 55 9.94 5.29 -12.26
CA ILE A 55 10.85 4.13 -12.27
C ILE A 55 12.04 4.29 -13.22
N GLY A 56 12.19 5.46 -13.86
CA GLY A 56 13.37 5.79 -14.69
C GLY A 56 13.25 5.35 -16.14
N GLY A 57 12.03 5.27 -16.69
CA GLY A 57 11.79 4.93 -18.10
C GLY A 57 11.89 3.44 -18.44
N VAL A 58 12.11 2.59 -17.44
CA VAL A 58 12.00 1.12 -17.57
C VAL A 58 10.60 0.66 -17.18
N ASP A 59 10.27 -0.59 -17.51
CA ASP A 59 9.09 -1.28 -16.99
C ASP A 59 9.50 -2.41 -16.03
N GLY A 60 8.55 -2.93 -15.27
CA GLY A 60 8.76 -4.12 -14.44
C GLY A 60 9.66 -3.93 -13.21
N GLU A 61 9.97 -2.68 -12.83
CA GLU A 61 10.68 -2.38 -11.58
C GLU A 61 9.97 -3.06 -10.39
N PRO A 62 10.69 -3.82 -9.54
CA PRO A 62 10.10 -4.44 -8.36
C PRO A 62 9.51 -3.38 -7.41
N ILE A 63 8.24 -3.57 -7.07
CA ILE A 63 7.53 -2.73 -6.09
C ILE A 63 7.43 -3.50 -4.79
N LEU A 64 8.05 -2.94 -3.75
CA LEU A 64 8.09 -3.55 -2.42
C LEU A 64 6.95 -3.02 -1.55
N SER A 65 6.51 -3.83 -0.59
CA SER A 65 5.58 -3.33 0.42
C SER A 65 6.30 -2.39 1.37
N ILE A 66 5.63 -1.31 1.79
CA ILE A 66 6.20 -0.32 2.71
C ILE A 66 6.50 -0.90 4.10
N THR A 67 5.77 -1.93 4.51
CA THR A 67 5.99 -2.71 5.73
C THR A 67 5.20 -4.02 5.66
N ASP A 68 5.39 -4.92 6.62
CA ASP A 68 4.69 -6.20 6.68
C ASP A 68 3.17 -6.03 6.76
N GLY A 69 2.46 -7.03 6.23
CA GLY A 69 1.00 -7.04 6.21
C GLY A 69 0.44 -8.14 5.34
N TYR A 70 -0.86 -8.03 5.04
CA TYR A 70 -1.56 -8.98 4.18
C TYR A 70 -2.39 -8.25 3.11
N VAL A 71 -2.50 -8.88 1.94
CA VAL A 71 -3.37 -8.40 0.87
C VAL A 71 -4.82 -8.65 1.28
N TYR A 72 -5.61 -7.59 1.46
CA TYR A 72 -7.04 -7.70 1.80
C TYR A 72 -7.94 -7.47 0.59
N ARG A 73 -7.41 -6.86 -0.48
CA ARG A 73 -8.12 -6.63 -1.73
C ARG A 73 -7.13 -6.58 -2.88
N MET A 74 -7.52 -7.14 -4.01
CA MET A 74 -6.79 -7.02 -5.26
C MET A 74 -7.75 -6.91 -6.44
N LYS A 75 -7.34 -6.20 -7.49
CA LYS A 75 -8.17 -6.01 -8.68
C LYS A 75 -7.30 -6.04 -9.94
N VAL A 76 -7.80 -6.70 -10.97
CA VAL A 76 -7.36 -6.58 -12.36
C VAL A 76 -8.46 -5.85 -13.12
N SER A 77 -8.10 -4.82 -13.87
CA SER A 77 -9.06 -4.06 -14.66
C SER A 77 -8.42 -3.42 -15.88
N SER A 78 -9.22 -3.25 -16.93
CA SER A 78 -8.83 -2.53 -18.14
C SER A 78 -8.89 -1.01 -18.01
N TYR A 79 -9.39 -0.48 -16.88
CA TYR A 79 -9.54 0.95 -16.63
C TYR A 79 -9.17 1.33 -15.18
N GLY A 80 -9.12 2.63 -14.89
CA GLY A 80 -8.77 3.15 -13.57
C GLY A 80 -7.34 2.77 -13.16
N TYR A 81 -7.19 2.20 -11.96
CA TYR A 81 -5.88 1.77 -11.43
C TYR A 81 -5.25 0.58 -12.15
N GLY A 82 -5.96 -0.13 -13.02
CA GLY A 82 -5.43 -1.32 -13.69
C GLY A 82 -5.24 -2.48 -12.72
N ASN A 83 -4.04 -3.07 -12.71
CA ASN A 83 -3.63 -4.05 -11.70
C ASN A 83 -3.29 -3.32 -10.40
N VAL A 84 -4.02 -3.64 -9.33
CA VAL A 84 -3.89 -2.96 -8.04
C VAL A 84 -3.92 -3.94 -6.87
N LEU A 85 -3.04 -3.69 -5.89
CA LEU A 85 -2.99 -4.41 -4.62
C LEU A 85 -3.25 -3.46 -3.45
N TYR A 86 -4.08 -3.92 -2.51
CA TYR A 86 -4.37 -3.23 -1.26
C TYR A 86 -3.87 -4.08 -0.10
N ILE A 87 -2.99 -3.51 0.72
CA ILE A 87 -2.36 -4.21 1.84
C ILE A 87 -2.81 -3.56 3.14
N ARG A 88 -3.21 -4.39 4.12
CA ARG A 88 -3.44 -3.98 5.50
C ARG A 88 -2.17 -4.30 6.28
N HIS A 89 -1.63 -3.31 6.97
CA HIS A 89 -0.40 -3.43 7.75
C HIS A 89 -0.69 -3.70 9.22
N ASN A 90 0.32 -4.22 9.92
CA ASN A 90 0.22 -4.62 11.32
C ASN A 90 0.02 -3.42 12.27
N ASP A 91 0.40 -2.22 11.83
CA ASP A 91 0.20 -0.95 12.54
C ASP A 91 -1.21 -0.35 12.33
N GLY A 92 -2.10 -1.06 11.65
CA GLY A 92 -3.47 -0.64 11.37
C GLY A 92 -3.62 0.19 10.10
N GLN A 93 -2.53 0.65 9.50
CA GLN A 93 -2.54 1.46 8.28
C GLN A 93 -2.79 0.59 7.03
N SER A 94 -2.98 1.22 5.89
CA SER A 94 -3.14 0.51 4.62
C SER A 94 -2.39 1.22 3.50
N SER A 95 -1.84 0.43 2.59
CA SER A 95 -1.19 0.93 1.39
C SER A 95 -1.89 0.39 0.13
N VAL A 96 -1.76 1.15 -0.95
CA VAL A 96 -2.34 0.82 -2.26
C VAL A 96 -1.24 0.96 -3.31
N TYR A 97 -1.05 -0.08 -4.10
CA TYR A 97 -0.08 -0.12 -5.19
C TYR A 97 -0.85 -0.29 -6.49
N ALA A 98 -0.99 0.79 -7.25
CA ALA A 98 -1.75 0.87 -8.49
C ALA A 98 -0.82 0.84 -9.72
N HIS A 99 -1.41 0.64 -10.90
CA HIS A 99 -0.72 0.66 -12.19
C HIS A 99 0.43 -0.36 -12.28
N LEU A 100 0.31 -1.48 -11.56
CA LEU A 100 1.31 -2.54 -11.58
C LEU A 100 1.33 -3.21 -12.96
N ARG A 101 2.53 -3.45 -13.51
CA ARG A 101 2.65 -4.23 -14.75
C ARG A 101 2.14 -5.66 -14.54
N ASN A 102 2.65 -6.33 -13.51
CA ASN A 102 2.30 -7.69 -13.12
C ASN A 102 2.24 -7.79 -11.59
N PHE A 103 1.52 -8.77 -11.06
CA PHE A 103 1.69 -9.17 -9.67
C PHE A 103 2.88 -10.11 -9.50
N SER A 104 3.30 -10.35 -8.24
CA SER A 104 4.24 -11.42 -7.94
C SER A 104 3.68 -12.78 -8.41
N PRO A 105 4.52 -13.76 -8.79
CA PRO A 105 4.06 -15.02 -9.38
C PRO A 105 2.93 -15.70 -8.60
N LYS A 106 3.09 -15.81 -7.28
CA LYS A 106 2.07 -16.40 -6.39
C LYS A 106 0.71 -15.67 -6.43
N ILE A 107 0.72 -14.34 -6.46
CA ILE A 107 -0.50 -13.53 -6.51
C ILE A 107 -1.13 -13.60 -7.91
N MET A 108 -0.29 -13.59 -8.95
CA MET A 108 -0.73 -13.68 -10.34
C MET A 108 -1.42 -15.01 -10.63
N ASP A 109 -0.83 -16.13 -10.18
CA ASP A 109 -1.40 -17.46 -10.37
C ASP A 109 -2.77 -17.58 -9.67
N PHE A 110 -2.85 -17.11 -8.41
CA PHE A 110 -4.14 -17.05 -7.69
C PHE A 110 -5.20 -16.24 -8.44
N MET A 111 -4.86 -15.05 -8.92
CA MET A 111 -5.81 -14.20 -9.65
C MET A 111 -6.22 -14.83 -10.98
N ARG A 112 -5.27 -15.41 -11.72
CA ARG A 112 -5.53 -16.11 -12.97
C ARG A 112 -6.55 -17.23 -12.77
N ASP A 113 -6.37 -18.07 -11.75
CA ASP A 113 -7.30 -19.16 -11.43
C ASP A 113 -8.70 -18.62 -11.13
N LYS A 114 -8.80 -17.52 -10.37
CA LYS A 114 -10.09 -16.87 -10.09
C LYS A 114 -10.75 -16.28 -11.34
N MET A 115 -9.97 -15.64 -12.20
CA MET A 115 -10.46 -15.08 -13.46
C MET A 115 -10.99 -16.15 -14.41
N TYR A 116 -10.30 -17.29 -14.53
CA TYR A 116 -10.79 -18.43 -15.31
C TYR A 116 -12.06 -19.04 -14.72
N ALA A 117 -12.12 -19.23 -13.41
CA ALA A 117 -13.32 -19.75 -12.74
C ALA A 117 -14.54 -18.83 -12.94
N GLU A 118 -14.33 -17.51 -12.85
CA GLU A 118 -15.38 -16.51 -13.01
C GLU A 118 -15.69 -16.14 -14.48
N LYS A 119 -14.82 -16.55 -15.41
CA LYS A 119 -14.84 -16.16 -16.84
C LYS A 119 -14.88 -14.63 -17.03
N LYS A 120 -14.03 -13.91 -16.30
CA LYS A 120 -13.94 -12.44 -16.36
C LYS A 120 -12.51 -11.97 -16.60
N ASN A 121 -12.36 -10.98 -17.47
CA ASN A 121 -11.09 -10.28 -17.73
C ASN A 121 -10.84 -9.13 -16.73
N ASP A 122 -11.91 -8.60 -16.14
CA ASP A 122 -11.87 -7.63 -15.06
C ASP A 122 -12.45 -8.29 -13.80
N LEU A 123 -11.61 -8.44 -12.77
CA LEU A 123 -12.00 -9.13 -11.54
C LEU A 123 -11.45 -8.41 -10.33
N GLU A 124 -12.30 -8.32 -9.32
CA GLU A 124 -11.98 -7.77 -8.01
C GLU A 124 -12.22 -8.84 -6.94
N VAL A 125 -11.21 -9.07 -6.11
CA VAL A 125 -11.24 -10.09 -5.07
C VAL A 125 -10.94 -9.44 -3.72
N PHE A 126 -11.75 -9.81 -2.73
CA PHE A 126 -11.57 -9.41 -1.34
C PHE A 126 -11.16 -10.62 -0.50
N PHE A 127 -10.20 -10.42 0.39
CA PHE A 127 -9.77 -11.41 1.37
C PHE A 127 -10.32 -11.04 2.75
N GLY A 128 -10.70 -12.05 3.53
CA GLY A 128 -10.99 -11.85 4.95
C GLY A 128 -9.75 -11.41 5.71
N THR A 129 -9.91 -11.07 6.99
CA THR A 129 -8.81 -10.68 7.91
C THR A 129 -7.70 -11.73 8.05
N THR A 130 -7.91 -12.95 7.53
CA THR A 130 -6.96 -14.07 7.56
C THR A 130 -6.40 -14.47 6.18
N GLY A 131 -6.45 -13.59 5.17
CA GLY A 131 -5.82 -13.85 3.86
C GLY A 131 -6.53 -14.91 2.99
N THR A 132 -7.64 -15.48 3.45
CA THR A 132 -8.50 -16.35 2.63
C THR A 132 -9.55 -15.53 1.89
N ALA A 133 -9.59 -15.66 0.57
CA ALA A 133 -10.50 -14.92 -0.32
C ALA A 133 -11.96 -15.21 0.04
N ARG A 134 -12.71 -14.17 0.41
CA ARG A 134 -14.17 -14.23 0.53
C ARG A 134 -14.74 -13.66 -0.76
N GLY A 135 -15.21 -14.54 -1.64
CA GLY A 135 -15.94 -14.13 -2.84
C GLY A 135 -17.17 -13.33 -2.43
N LYS A 136 -17.20 -12.03 -2.72
CA LYS A 136 -18.34 -11.18 -2.41
C LYS A 136 -19.35 -11.33 -3.54
N GLY A 137 -20.40 -12.12 -3.29
CA GLY A 137 -21.64 -12.09 -4.07
C GLY A 137 -22.15 -10.64 -4.16
N ARG A 138 -22.40 -10.20 -5.39
CA ARG A 138 -22.96 -8.88 -5.70
C ARG A 138 -24.36 -8.79 -5.12
N ASN A 139 -24.63 -7.78 -4.30
CA ASN A 139 -25.96 -7.19 -4.21
C ASN A 139 -25.82 -5.75 -4.70
N HIS A 140 -26.13 -5.55 -5.98
CA HIS A 140 -26.44 -4.23 -6.52
C HIS A 140 -27.91 -3.94 -6.19
N ARG A 141 -28.14 -2.85 -5.48
CA ARG A 141 -29.26 -1.95 -5.76
C ARG A 141 -28.66 -0.70 -6.38
#